data_AF-X1AUJ7-F1
#
_entry.id   AF-X1AUJ7-F1
#
_cell.length_a   1.000
_cell.length_b   1.000
_cell.length_c   1.000
_cell.angle_alpha   90.00
_cell.angle_beta   90.00
_cell.angle_gamma   90.00
#
_symmetry.space_group_name_H-M   'P 1'
#
loop_
_entity.id
_entity.type
_entity.pdbx_description
1 polymer ?
#
loop_
_entity_poly.entity_id
_entity_poly.type
_entity_poly.pdbx_seq_one_letter_code
_entity_poly.pdbx_strand_id
1 'polypeptide(L)'
;GYLDKPNTKQFIDYLKNRKFNIHKIHTSGHADIGTLKKMVKAVNPKNIDPIHTFSGNVYKKIFTAPIVELKDGETRKFLRIMFGMV
;
A
#
# COMPACT_ATOMS: atom_id res chain seq x y z
N GLY A 1 4.74 6.19 11.39
CA GLY A 1 5.35 6.85 10.21
C GLY A 1 6.73 7.40 10.58
N TYR A 2 7.42 8.13 9.71
CA TYR A 2 8.75 8.67 10.06
C TYR A 2 8.72 9.66 11.23
N LEU A 3 7.59 10.35 11.44
CA LEU A 3 7.38 11.27 12.56
C LEU A 3 7.53 10.60 13.95
N ASP A 4 7.23 9.31 14.04
CA ASP A 4 7.27 8.56 15.29
C ASP A 4 8.66 7.95 15.56
N LYS A 5 9.60 8.07 14.62
CA LYS A 5 10.97 7.56 14.80
C LYS A 5 11.69 8.37 15.88
N PRO A 6 12.54 7.74 16.72
CA PRO A 6 13.18 8.41 17.86
C PRO A 6 13.85 9.75 17.51
N ASN A 7 14.64 9.78 16.43
CA ASN A 7 15.36 10.99 16.01
C ASN A 7 14.42 12.11 15.55
N THR A 8 13.37 11.77 14.81
CA THR A 8 12.38 12.74 14.34
C THR A 8 11.53 13.26 15.50
N LYS A 9 11.18 12.39 16.45
CA LYS A 9 10.49 12.78 17.67
C LYS A 9 11.33 13.75 18.51
N GLN A 10 12.61 13.46 18.72
CA GLN A 10 13.53 14.36 19.42
C GLN A 10 13.61 15.74 18.75
N PHE A 11 13.70 15.78 17.42
CA PHE A 11 13.71 17.05 16.67
C PHE A 11 12.40 17.82 16.82
N ILE A 12 11.25 17.15 16.75
CA ILE A 12 9.94 17.78 16.94
C ILE A 12 9.81 18.31 18.37
N ASP A 13 10.23 17.53 19.37
CA ASP A 13 10.19 17.92 20.79
C ASP A 13 11.10 19.14 21.04
N TYR A 14 12.28 19.17 20.42
CA TYR A 14 13.20 20.32 20.44
C TYR A 14 12.55 21.61 19.92
N LEU A 15 11.78 21.54 18.82
CA LEU A 15 11.07 22.69 18.25
C LEU A 15 9.89 23.12 19.11
N LYS A 16 9.09 22.16 19.61
CA LYS A 16 7.95 22.43 20.50
C LYS A 16 8.39 23.13 21.79
N ASN A 17 9.50 22.69 22.39
CA ASN A 17 10.06 23.31 23.60
C ASN A 17 10.48 24.78 23.38
N ARG A 18 10.65 25.20 22.12
CA ARG A 18 10.95 26.59 21.72
C ARG A 18 9.72 27.35 21.23
N LYS A 19 8.51 26.83 21.50
CA LYS A 19 7.22 27.44 21.13
C LYS A 19 6.99 27.57 19.61
N PHE A 20 7.62 26.71 18.80
CA PHE A 20 7.30 26.62 17.37
C PHE A 20 5.95 25.93 17.16
N ASN A 21 5.17 26.45 16.20
CA ASN A 21 3.97 25.79 15.70
C ASN A 21 4.33 24.71 14.67
N ILE A 22 3.81 23.50 14.85
CA ILE A 22 4.06 22.38 13.94
C ILE A 22 2.80 22.14 13.10
N HIS A 23 2.89 22.46 11.80
CA HIS A 23 1.84 22.17 10.84
C HIS A 23 2.16 20.88 10.09
N LYS A 24 1.29 19.87 10.21
CA LYS A 24 1.43 18.61 9.47
C LYS A 24 0.81 18.76 8.09
N ILE A 25 1.64 19.07 7.10
CA ILE A 25 1.23 19.14 5.69
C ILE A 25 1.70 17.85 5.03
N HIS A 26 0.77 16.93 4.78
CA HIS A 26 1.10 15.63 4.17
C HIS A 26 0.62 15.59 2.72
N THR A 27 1.57 15.58 1.80
CA THR A 27 1.35 15.29 0.37
C THR A 27 1.99 13.95 0.07
N SER A 28 1.21 12.87 0.10
CA SER A 28 1.68 11.54 -0.27
C SER A 28 1.81 11.43 -1.79
N GLY A 29 2.92 10.89 -2.29
CA GLY A 29 3.02 10.44 -3.68
C GLY A 29 2.33 9.09 -3.94
N HIS A 30 1.94 8.37 -2.88
CA HIS A 30 1.23 7.09 -2.96
C HIS A 30 -0.28 7.29 -2.77
N ALA A 31 -1.05 6.47 -3.48
CA ALA A 31 -2.50 6.42 -3.35
C ALA A 31 -2.92 5.94 -1.95
N ASP A 32 -3.91 6.63 -1.37
CA ASP A 32 -4.54 6.17 -0.13
C ASP A 32 -5.50 4.98 -0.36
N ILE A 33 -6.00 4.39 0.73
CA ILE A 33 -6.90 3.22 0.66
C ILE A 33 -8.18 3.52 -0.14
N GLY A 34 -8.73 4.72 -0.01
CA GLY A 34 -9.94 5.12 -0.75
C GLY A 34 -9.70 5.16 -2.26
N THR A 35 -8.53 5.69 -2.65
CA THR A 35 -8.08 5.77 -4.05
C THR A 35 -7.79 4.37 -4.61
N LEU A 36 -7.12 3.51 -3.84
CA LEU A 36 -6.87 2.12 -4.23
C LEU A 36 -8.18 1.34 -4.44
N LYS A 37 -9.21 1.55 -3.59
CA LYS A 37 -10.54 0.95 -3.78
C LYS A 37 -11.20 1.37 -5.09
N LYS A 38 -11.08 2.63 -5.47
CA LYS A 38 -11.58 3.12 -6.77
C LYS A 38 -10.85 2.46 -7.93
N MET A 39 -9.52 2.35 -7.85
CA MET A 39 -8.71 1.67 -8.86
C MET A 39 -9.11 0.20 -9.01
N VAL A 40 -9.18 -0.55 -7.91
CA VAL A 40 -9.56 -1.97 -7.94
C VAL A 40 -10.96 -2.17 -8.50
N LYS A 41 -11.92 -1.30 -8.15
CA LYS A 41 -13.27 -1.33 -8.72
C LYS A 41 -13.28 -1.09 -10.23
N ALA A 42 -12.49 -0.13 -10.72
CA ALA A 42 -12.44 0.23 -12.13
C ALA A 42 -11.75 -0.86 -12.98
N VAL A 43 -10.67 -1.46 -12.46
CA VAL A 43 -9.91 -2.49 -13.16
C VAL A 43 -10.58 -3.87 -13.07
N ASN A 44 -11.29 -4.14 -11.97
CA ASN A 44 -11.90 -5.43 -11.65
C ASN A 44 -10.95 -6.63 -11.88
N PRO A 45 -9.77 -6.65 -11.23
CA PRO A 45 -8.73 -7.62 -11.52
C PRO A 45 -9.11 -9.03 -11.03
N LYS A 46 -8.70 -10.06 -11.77
CA LYS A 46 -8.88 -11.47 -11.36
C LYS A 46 -8.08 -11.83 -10.10
N ASN A 47 -6.94 -11.19 -9.89
CA ASN A 47 -6.10 -11.33 -8.70
C ASN A 47 -5.40 -9.99 -8.44
N ILE A 48 -5.06 -9.70 -7.19
CA ILE A 48 -4.22 -8.57 -6.80
C ILE A 48 -2.91 -9.12 -6.22
N ASP A 49 -1.82 -8.56 -6.71
CA ASP A 49 -0.46 -8.74 -6.25
C ASP A 49 -0.03 -7.45 -5.54
N PRO A 50 0.04 -7.42 -4.19
CA PRO A 50 0.54 -6.27 -3.46
C PRO A 50 2.07 -6.20 -3.51
N ILE A 51 2.62 -5.48 -4.48
CA ILE A 51 4.04 -5.11 -4.53
C ILE A 51 4.32 -3.76 -3.84
N HIS A 52 5.60 -3.50 -3.54
CA HIS A 52 6.08 -2.23 -2.98
C HIS A 52 5.37 -1.82 -1.67
N THR A 53 5.06 -2.80 -0.83
CA THR A 53 4.49 -2.61 0.51
C THR A 53 5.03 -3.65 1.49
N PHE A 54 5.26 -3.25 2.74
CA PHE A 54 5.62 -4.18 3.82
C PHE A 54 4.39 -4.83 4.48
N SER A 55 3.19 -4.52 4.01
CA SER A 55 1.92 -4.95 4.62
C SER A 55 0.97 -5.54 3.59
N GLY A 56 1.51 -6.37 2.68
CA GLY A 56 0.72 -7.06 1.66
C GLY A 56 -0.43 -7.87 2.25
N ASN A 57 -0.20 -8.54 3.38
CA ASN A 57 -1.21 -9.28 4.13
C ASN A 57 -2.47 -8.47 4.52
N VAL A 58 -2.36 -7.15 4.67
CA VAL A 58 -3.49 -6.27 5.01
C VAL A 58 -4.46 -6.16 3.84
N TYR A 59 -4.01 -6.35 2.59
CA TYR A 59 -4.88 -6.26 1.41
C TYR A 59 -6.03 -7.26 1.46
N LYS A 60 -5.83 -8.43 2.10
CA LYS A 60 -6.86 -9.45 2.31
C LYS A 60 -8.05 -8.96 3.15
N LYS A 61 -7.84 -7.93 3.97
CA LYS A 61 -8.89 -7.30 4.80
C LYS A 61 -9.55 -6.12 4.08
N ILE A 62 -8.95 -5.62 2.99
CA ILE A 62 -9.37 -4.40 2.30
C ILE A 62 -10.15 -4.73 1.03
N PHE A 63 -9.74 -5.76 0.29
CA PHE A 63 -10.29 -6.11 -1.02
C PHE A 63 -10.87 -7.52 -1.04
N THR A 64 -11.91 -7.70 -1.86
CA THR A 64 -12.56 -9.00 -2.08
C THR A 64 -11.93 -9.80 -3.21
N ALA A 65 -11.20 -9.14 -4.12
CA ALA A 65 -10.47 -9.83 -5.17
C ALA A 65 -9.38 -10.74 -4.55
N PRO A 66 -9.09 -11.92 -5.14
CA PRO A 66 -8.08 -12.82 -4.63
C PRO A 66 -6.71 -12.13 -4.48
N ILE A 67 -6.14 -12.19 -3.28
CA ILE A 67 -4.82 -11.62 -2.99
C ILE A 67 -3.76 -12.70 -3.08
N VAL A 68 -2.72 -12.46 -3.87
CA VAL A 68 -1.56 -13.32 -4.02
C VAL A 68 -0.33 -12.55 -3.56
N GLU A 69 0.27 -12.99 -2.45
CA GLU A 69 1.53 -12.42 -1.97
C GLU A 69 2.68 -13.26 -2.53
N LEU A 70 3.68 -12.60 -3.11
CA LEU A 70 4.91 -13.20 -3.58
C LEU A 70 6.08 -12.66 -2.77
N LYS A 71 7.06 -13.52 -2.48
CA LYS A 71 8.33 -13.09 -1.91
C LYS A 71 9.32 -12.71 -3.01
N ASP A 72 10.34 -11.94 -2.64
CA ASP A 72 11.42 -11.59 -3.56
C ASP A 72 12.04 -12.85 -4.17
N GLY A 73 12.12 -12.87 -5.50
CA GLY A 73 12.62 -14.01 -6.27
C GLY A 73 11.60 -15.11 -6.56
N GLU A 74 10.40 -15.06 -6.00
CA GLU A 74 9.33 -16.00 -6.36
C GLU A 74 8.74 -15.66 -7.73
N THR A 75 8.38 -16.70 -8.49
CA THR A 75 7.74 -16.55 -9.79
C THR A 75 6.40 -17.27 -9.81
N ARG A 76 5.40 -16.64 -10.43
CA ARG A 76 4.08 -17.23 -10.65
C ARG A 76 3.86 -17.46 -12.13
N LYS A 77 3.54 -18.70 -12.50
CA LYS A 77 3.12 -19.04 -13.87
C LYS A 77 1.62 -18.94 -13.98
N PHE A 78 1.15 -18.36 -15.09
CA PHE A 78 -0.27 -18.33 -15.44
C PHE A 78 -0.53 -19.38 -16.51
N LEU A 79 -1.41 -20.34 -16.22
CA LEU A 79 -1.86 -21.28 -17.22
C LEU A 79 -2.98 -20.63 -18.04
N ARG A 80 -2.71 -20.38 -19.33
CA ARG A 80 -3.74 -19.92 -20.26
C ARG A 80 -4.42 -21.14 -20.87
N ILE A 81 -5.57 -21.52 -20.34
CA ILE A 81 -6.44 -22.51 -20.98
C ILE A 81 -7.27 -21.77 -22.03
N MET A 82 -6.96 -22.00 -23.31
CA MET A 82 -7.81 -21.55 -24.41
C MET A 82 -8.90 -22.60 -24.62
N PHE A 83 -10.12 -22.31 -24.19
CA PHE A 83 -11.28 -23.05 -24.66
C PHE A 83 -11.61 -22.55 -26.06
N GLY A 84 -11.41 -23.41 -27.06
CA GLY A 84 -11.97 -23.18 -28.39
C GLY A 84 -13.49 -23.20 -28.28
N MET A 85 -14.14 -22.13 -28.69
CA MET A 85 -15.59 -22.14 -28.92
C MET A 85 -15.82 -23.08 -30.10
N VAL A 86 -16.46 -24.23 -29.84
CA VAL A 86 -17.11 -25.07 -30.85
C VAL A 86 -18.56 -24.63 -30.94
#